data_AF-A0A256FT77-F1
#
_entry.id   AF-A0A256FT77-F1
#
_cell.length_a   1.000
_cell.length_b   1.000
_cell.length_c   1.000
_cell.angle_alpha   90.00
_cell.angle_beta   90.00
_cell.angle_gamma   90.00
#
_symmetry.space_group_name_H-M   'P 1'
#
loop_
_entity.id
_entity.type
_entity.pdbx_description
1 polymer ?
#
loop_
_entity_poly.entity_id
_entity_poly.type
_entity_poly.pdbx_seq_one_letter_code
_entity_poly.pdbx_strand_id
1 'polypeptide(L)' 'MDVLGLTYDQYTDAERDAVVKAFPRTSQFKEYIIQAFYDGIRHKPDTTFGTVKADVIADKEPHFHRGNFCSVIRCSHWHG' A
#
# COMPACT_ATOMS: atom_id res chain seq x y z
N MET A 1 -10.75 4.80 8.02
CA MET A 1 -10.84 5.79 6.95
C MET A 1 -10.04 5.36 5.72
N ASP A 2 -10.49 5.84 4.56
CA ASP A 2 -10.68 5.12 3.30
C ASP A 2 -9.66 4.09 2.80
N VAL A 3 -8.35 4.32 3.02
CA VAL A 3 -7.31 3.44 2.49
C VAL A 3 -7.11 2.19 3.36
N LEU A 4 -6.90 2.40 4.65
CA LEU A 4 -6.56 1.32 5.60
C LEU A 4 -7.68 1.01 6.59
N GLY A 5 -8.80 1.73 6.55
CA GLY A 5 -9.88 1.56 7.52
C GLY A 5 -9.56 2.08 8.93
N LEU A 6 -8.37 2.64 9.17
CA LEU A 6 -7.97 3.18 10.48
C LEU A 6 -8.98 4.19 11.02
N THR A 7 -9.30 4.12 12.32
CA THR A 7 -10.26 5.00 12.99
C THR A 7 -11.67 5.00 12.41
N TYR A 8 -12.06 4.00 11.62
CA TYR A 8 -13.40 3.92 11.02
C TYR A 8 -14.50 4.12 12.07
N ASP A 9 -14.45 3.37 13.18
CA ASP A 9 -15.44 3.38 14.25
C ASP A 9 -15.46 4.68 15.08
N GLN A 10 -14.52 5.60 14.86
CA GLN A 10 -14.52 6.92 15.52
C GLN A 10 -15.45 7.92 14.83
N TYR A 11 -15.99 7.57 13.66
CA TYR A 11 -16.97 8.38 12.93
C TYR A 11 -18.34 7.69 12.97
N THR A 12 -19.39 8.48 13.11
CA THR A 12 -20.76 7.98 13.05
C THR A 12 -21.11 7.52 11.63
N ASP A 13 -22.09 6.63 11.50
CA ASP A 13 -22.61 6.22 10.19
C ASP A 13 -23.06 7.42 9.35
N ALA A 14 -23.74 8.39 9.97
CA ALA A 14 -24.22 9.59 9.30
C ALA A 14 -23.09 10.44 8.68
N GLU A 15 -21.96 10.61 9.38
CA GLU A 15 -20.80 11.34 8.84
C GLU A 15 -20.17 10.59 7.66
N ARG A 16 -20.02 9.26 7.79
CA ARG A 16 -19.46 8.43 6.72
C ARG A 16 -20.35 8.42 5.48
N ASP A 17 -21.66 8.27 5.67
CA ASP A 17 -22.65 8.24 4.59
C ASP A 17 -22.75 9.59 3.87
N ALA A 18 -22.68 10.70 4.60
CA ALA A 18 -22.66 12.04 4.02
C ALA A 18 -21.49 12.22 3.04
N VAL A 19 -20.28 11.77 3.43
CA VAL A 19 -19.08 11.82 2.58
C VAL A 19 -19.26 10.94 1.34
N VAL A 20 -19.71 9.70 1.49
CA VAL A 20 -19.91 8.78 0.35
C VAL A 20 -20.99 9.28 -0.60
N LYS A 21 -22.03 9.93 -0.09
CA LYS A 21 -23.07 10.53 -0.91
C LYS A 21 -22.55 11.72 -1.71
N ALA A 22 -21.71 12.56 -1.11
CA ALA A 22 -21.09 13.70 -1.80
C ALA A 22 -20.00 13.28 -2.80
N PHE A 23 -19.26 12.21 -2.47
CA PHE A 23 -18.17 11.66 -3.28
C PHE A 23 -18.38 10.15 -3.49
N PRO A 24 -19.26 9.75 -4.44
CA PRO A 24 -19.60 8.36 -4.66
C PRO A 24 -18.38 7.48 -4.96
N ARG A 25 -18.23 6.40 -4.19
CA ARG A 25 -17.20 5.38 -4.42
C ARG A 25 -17.75 4.34 -5.38
N THR A 26 -16.99 4.04 -6.43
CA THR A 26 -17.32 2.96 -7.36
C THR A 26 -16.99 1.60 -6.74
N SER A 27 -17.53 0.52 -7.31
CA SER A 27 -17.17 -0.85 -6.91
C SER A 27 -15.68 -1.15 -7.05
N GLN A 28 -14.96 -0.39 -7.88
CA GLN A 28 -13.52 -0.52 -8.13
C GLN A 28 -12.67 0.45 -7.30
N PHE A 29 -13.24 1.19 -6.34
CA PHE A 29 -12.53 2.24 -5.61
C PHE A 29 -11.23 1.76 -4.95
N LYS A 30 -11.23 0.56 -4.35
CA LYS A 30 -10.02 -0.02 -3.74
C LYS A 30 -8.95 -0.36 -4.79
N GLU A 31 -9.36 -0.93 -5.92
CA GLU A 31 -8.45 -1.24 -7.03
C GLU A 31 -7.83 0.01 -7.61
N TYR A 32 -8.58 1.10 -7.72
CA TYR A 32 -8.04 2.39 -8.17
C TYR A 32 -7.02 2.98 -7.18
N ILE A 33 -7.23 2.82 -5.87
CA ILE A 33 -6.22 3.21 -4.87
C ILE A 33 -4.94 2.40 -5.06
N ILE A 34 -5.03 1.08 -5.18
CA ILE A 34 -3.86 0.20 -5.38
C ILE A 34 -3.15 0.55 -6.69
N GLN A 35 -3.91 0.75 -7.77
CA GLN A 35 -3.36 1.13 -9.07
C GLN A 35 -2.64 2.49 -9.01
N ALA A 36 -3.22 3.48 -8.34
CA ALA A 36 -2.59 4.80 -8.19
C ALA A 36 -1.28 4.72 -7.39
N PHE A 37 -1.23 3.92 -6.32
CA PHE A 37 0.02 3.66 -5.62
C PHE A 37 1.04 3.00 -6.55
N TYR A 38 0.64 1.95 -7.27
CA TYR A 38 1.50 1.22 -8.20
C TYR A 38 2.09 2.14 -9.28
N ASP A 39 1.26 2.91 -9.98
CA ASP A 39 1.71 3.83 -11.03
C ASP A 39 2.70 4.87 -10.49
N GLY A 40 2.48 5.33 -9.26
CA GLY A 40 3.35 6.27 -8.57
C GLY A 40 4.71 5.71 -8.13
N ILE A 41 4.89 4.39 -8.02
CA ILE A 41 6.11 3.78 -7.45
C ILE A 41 6.80 2.77 -8.38
N ARG A 42 6.12 2.23 -9.39
CA ARG A 42 6.65 1.14 -10.24
C ARG A 42 7.96 1.50 -10.94
N HIS A 43 8.22 2.78 -11.15
CA HIS A 43 9.42 3.28 -11.80
C HIS A 43 10.62 3.45 -10.84
N LYS A 44 10.43 3.21 -9.53
CA LYS A 44 11.46 3.29 -8.48
C LYS A 44 11.30 2.15 -7.46
N PRO A 45 11.33 0.88 -7.89
CA PRO A 45 11.05 -0.28 -7.02
C PRO A 45 11.98 -0.35 -5.80
N ASP A 46 13.24 0.04 -5.95
CA ASP A 46 14.23 -0.03 -4.84
C ASP A 46 13.89 0.92 -3.69
N THR A 47 13.14 2.00 -3.94
CA THR A 47 12.70 2.95 -2.90
C THR A 47 11.60 2.38 -2.00
N THR A 48 11.07 1.20 -2.34
CA THR A 48 10.01 0.55 -1.55
C THR A 48 10.54 -0.26 -0.37
N PHE A 49 11.86 -0.46 -0.27
CA PHE A 49 12.49 -1.25 0.78
C PHE A 49 12.05 -0.80 2.18
N GLY A 50 11.50 -1.74 2.97
CA GLY A 50 11.02 -1.48 4.33
C GLY A 50 9.68 -0.75 4.42
N THR A 51 8.93 -0.60 3.32
CA THR A 51 7.63 0.10 3.31
C THR A 51 6.51 -0.79 2.77
N VAL A 52 5.26 -0.45 3.09
CA VAL A 52 4.05 -1.11 2.53
C VAL A 52 3.95 -1.01 1.01
N LYS A 53 4.71 -0.09 0.38
CA LYS A 53 4.72 0.09 -1.08
C LYS A 53 5.29 -1.14 -1.80
N ALA A 54 6.14 -1.92 -1.15
CA ALA A 54 6.65 -3.16 -1.71
C ALA A 54 5.52 -4.19 -1.93
N ASP A 55 4.47 -4.15 -1.11
CA ASP A 55 3.30 -5.01 -1.27
C ASP A 55 2.47 -4.62 -2.49
N VAL A 56 2.35 -3.33 -2.76
CA VAL A 56 1.63 -2.82 -3.93
C VAL A 56 2.30 -3.27 -5.23
N ILE A 57 3.64 -3.23 -5.31
CA ILE A 57 4.35 -3.71 -6.50
C ILE A 57 4.17 -5.22 -6.65
N ALA A 58 4.34 -5.98 -5.55
CA ALA A 58 4.22 -7.44 -5.62
C ALA A 58 2.80 -7.92 -5.97
N ASP A 59 1.76 -7.17 -5.63
CA ASP A 59 0.37 -7.44 -6.02
C ASP A 59 0.18 -7.34 -7.53
N LYS A 60 0.79 -6.32 -8.16
CA LYS A 60 0.66 -6.04 -9.61
C LYS A 60 1.70 -6.77 -10.47
N GLU A 61 2.84 -7.14 -9.90
CA GLU A 61 3.96 -7.77 -10.58
C GLU A 61 4.36 -9.09 -9.89
N PRO A 62 3.86 -10.25 -10.35
CA PRO A 62 4.12 -11.54 -9.70
C PRO A 62 5.61 -11.94 -9.62
N HIS A 63 6.44 -11.37 -10.50
CA HIS A 63 7.87 -11.61 -10.55
C HIS A 63 8.68 -10.60 -9.72
N PHE A 64 8.04 -9.60 -9.11
CA PHE A 64 8.72 -8.67 -8.22
C PHE A 64 9.04 -9.35 -6.88
N HIS A 65 10.32 -9.40 -6.56
CA HIS A 65 10.79 -9.90 -5.27
C HIS A 65 11.14 -8.73 -4.35
N ARG A 66 10.35 -8.58 -3.28
CA ARG A 66 10.61 -7.59 -2.24
C ARG A 66 12.00 -7.80 -1.64
N GLY A 67 12.72 -6.71 -1.38
CA GLY A 67 13.99 -6.78 -0.67
C GLY A 67 13.82 -7.38 0.73
N ASN A 68 14.75 -8.27 1.12
CA ASN A 68 14.71 -8.95 2.42
C ASN A 68 15.75 -8.34 3.37
N PHE A 69 15.29 -7.60 4.37
CA PHE A 69 16.15 -6.94 5.35
C PHE A 69 17.06 -7.93 6.11
N CYS A 70 16.55 -9.10 6.49
CA CYS A 70 17.36 -10.12 7.16
C CYS A 70 18.47 -10.68 6.25
N SER A 71 18.21 -10.83 4.95
CA SER A 71 19.25 -11.22 3.98
C SER A 71 20.35 -10.16 3.89
N VAL A 72 19.98 -8.87 3.88
CA VAL A 72 20.97 -7.78 3.90
C VAL A 72 21.86 -7.86 5.13
N ILE A 73 21.29 -8.11 6.32
CA ILE A 73 22.06 -8.30 7.56
C ILE A 73 23.03 -9.48 7.43
N ARG A 74 22.52 -10.66 7.02
CA ARG A 74 23.31 -11.90 6.91
C ARG A 74 24.44 -11.82 5.88
N CYS A 75 24.27 -10.99 4.84
CA CYS A 75 25.26 -10.80 3.79
C CYS A 75 26.17 -9.59 4.00
N SER A 76 26.11 -8.93 5.17
CA SER A 76 27.00 -7.81 5.48
C SER A 76 28.45 -8.27 5.70
N HIS A 77 29.42 -7.37 5.54
CA HIS A 77 30.85 -7.66 5.72
C HIS A 77 31.28 -7.87 7.19
N TRP A 78 30.36 -7.62 8.13
CA TRP A 78 30.65 -7.79 9.54
C TRP A 78 30.61 -9.27 9.90
N HIS A 79 31.70 -9.74 10.52
CA HIS A 79 31.78 -11.12 10.99
C HIS A 79 31.12 -11.19 12.37
N GLY A 80 30.25 -12.19 12.56
CA GLY A 80 29.51 -12.48 13.79
C GLY A 80 29.12 -13.95 13.86
#